data_AF-A0A7C7HXN6-F1
#
_entry.id   AF-A0A7C7HXN6-F1
#
_cell.length_a   1.000
_cell.length_b   1.000
_cell.length_c   1.000
_cell.angle_alpha   90.00
_cell.angle_beta   90.00
_cell.angle_gamma   90.00
#
_symmetry.space_group_name_H-M   'P 1'
#
loop_
_entity.id
_entity.type
_entity.pdbx_description
1 polymer ?
#
loop_
_entity_poly.entity_id
_entity_poly.type
_entity_poly.pdbx_seq_one_letter_code
_entity_poly.pdbx_strand_id
1 'polypeptide(L)'
;MRHFISILFLLCLISCSGPTGYWSDPRVILISIDGLRTDIVNNPAFAENHPYLARLMAEGEYCANVQTVFPSLTYPSHTSMITGVMPDKHGIVNNRPFIPEKNFVDWYWYADSIKVPTLITKAKQKGLVTLGVSWPVTVGAEMDWMLPEIKSVTDTISTVDLARKHDRPETFLESAKIRGAVPEDGNPSGYNRDLLLHEIFMDAFFRKAPHLSLYHMIETDLIQHEFGGKSDEAKDAFMFMDSLVGNIMAFLDENKLWESYRP
;
A
#
# COMPACT_ATOMS: atom_id res chain seq x y z
N MET A 1 -31.05 12.37 30.16
CA MET A 1 -29.65 12.86 30.18
C MET A 1 -28.62 11.75 30.30
N ARG A 2 -28.74 10.78 31.22
CA ARG A 2 -27.79 9.65 31.35
C ARG A 2 -27.64 8.80 30.07
N HIS A 3 -28.74 8.47 29.39
CA HIS A 3 -28.69 7.70 28.13
C HIS A 3 -28.13 8.48 26.92
N PHE A 4 -28.32 9.81 26.88
CA PHE A 4 -27.73 10.65 25.82
C PHE A 4 -26.22 10.78 25.97
N ILE A 5 -25.71 10.85 27.20
CA ILE A 5 -24.27 10.88 27.49
C ILE A 5 -23.62 9.53 27.15
N SER A 6 -24.30 8.40 27.39
CA SER A 6 -23.81 7.07 27.02
C SER A 6 -23.74 6.85 25.50
N ILE A 7 -24.69 7.39 24.72
CA ILE A 7 -24.67 7.31 23.26
C ILE A 7 -23.56 8.21 22.67
N LEU A 8 -23.33 9.39 23.25
CA LEU A 8 -22.24 10.29 22.82
C LEU A 8 -20.85 9.71 23.13
N PHE A 9 -20.70 9.00 24.26
CA PHE A 9 -19.48 8.27 24.60
C PHE A 9 -19.21 7.08 23.67
N LEU A 10 -20.26 6.37 23.23
CA LEU A 10 -20.14 5.26 22.27
C LEU A 10 -19.74 5.77 20.87
N LEU A 11 -20.26 6.92 20.43
CA LEU A 11 -19.91 7.55 19.16
C LEU A 11 -18.46 8.08 19.13
N CYS A 12 -17.94 8.58 20.25
CA CYS A 12 -16.53 9.03 20.35
C CYS A 12 -15.53 7.86 20.38
N LEU A 13 -15.94 6.67 20.83
CA LEU A 13 -15.08 5.48 20.85
C LEU A 13 -14.98 4.77 19.48
N ILE A 14 -15.91 5.05 18.57
CA ILE A 14 -15.95 4.44 17.22
C ILE A 14 -15.35 5.40 16.16
N SER A 15 -15.26 6.70 16.46
CA SER A 15 -14.48 7.60 15.62
C SER A 15 -13.00 7.34 15.84
N CYS A 16 -12.39 6.59 14.92
CA CYS A 16 -10.95 6.45 14.80
C CYS A 16 -10.34 7.88 14.69
N SER A 17 -9.95 8.45 15.83
CA SER A 17 -9.48 9.82 15.98
C SER A 17 -7.98 9.81 15.77
N GLY A 18 -7.54 10.42 14.67
CA GLY A 18 -6.14 10.55 14.33
C GLY A 18 -5.94 11.77 13.44
N PRO A 19 -4.69 12.13 13.12
CA PRO A 19 -4.39 13.31 12.33
C PRO A 19 -5.08 13.31 10.96
N THR A 20 -5.52 14.47 10.52
CA THR A 20 -6.09 14.72 9.19
C THR A 20 -5.32 15.86 8.54
N GLY A 21 -4.98 15.74 7.26
CA GLY A 21 -4.51 16.88 6.47
C GLY A 21 -5.67 17.72 5.92
N TYR A 22 -5.36 18.71 5.10
CA TYR A 22 -6.34 19.46 4.34
C TYR A 22 -6.25 19.13 2.86
N TRP A 23 -7.38 19.16 2.15
CA TRP A 23 -7.40 18.92 0.71
C TRP A 23 -6.65 19.97 -0.10
N SER A 24 -6.48 21.18 0.45
CA SER A 24 -5.65 22.24 -0.10
C SER A 24 -4.15 21.99 -0.03
N ASP A 25 -3.71 21.03 0.79
CA ASP A 25 -2.29 20.75 0.98
C ASP A 25 -1.76 19.86 -0.16
N PRO A 26 -0.49 20.08 -0.58
CA PRO A 26 0.16 19.21 -1.55
C PRO A 26 0.31 17.79 -0.98
N ARG A 27 0.14 16.80 -1.84
CA ARG A 27 0.12 15.38 -1.47
C ARG A 27 0.88 14.51 -2.46
N VAL A 28 1.41 13.40 -1.96
CA VAL A 28 2.08 12.37 -2.75
C VAL A 28 1.41 11.03 -2.49
N ILE A 29 1.05 10.33 -3.56
CA ILE A 29 0.63 8.93 -3.52
C ILE A 29 1.72 8.12 -4.22
N LEU A 30 2.43 7.29 -3.46
CA LEU A 30 3.36 6.32 -3.99
C LEU A 30 2.63 4.98 -4.12
N ILE A 31 2.32 4.60 -5.36
CA ILE A 31 1.68 3.34 -5.71
C ILE A 31 2.77 2.38 -6.21
N SER A 32 2.78 1.17 -5.68
CA SER A 32 3.59 0.07 -6.18
C SER A 32 2.69 -1.06 -6.69
N ILE A 33 2.89 -1.43 -7.95
CA ILE A 33 2.30 -2.61 -8.59
C ILE A 33 3.41 -3.66 -8.65
N ASP A 34 3.36 -4.66 -7.76
CA ASP A 34 4.45 -5.62 -7.64
C ASP A 34 4.64 -6.43 -8.94
N GLY A 35 5.89 -6.64 -9.32
CA GLY A 35 6.21 -7.34 -10.57
C GLY A 35 5.83 -6.62 -11.86
N LEU A 36 5.52 -5.31 -11.87
CA LEU A 36 5.29 -4.54 -13.10
C LEU A 36 6.59 -4.39 -13.91
N ARG A 37 6.77 -5.29 -14.87
CA ARG A 37 7.97 -5.34 -15.71
C ARG A 37 7.93 -4.35 -16.85
N THR A 38 9.11 -3.87 -17.23
CA THR A 38 9.31 -2.94 -18.35
C THR A 38 8.80 -3.47 -19.69
N ASP A 39 8.83 -4.79 -19.94
CA ASP A 39 8.34 -5.35 -21.20
C ASP A 39 6.80 -5.34 -21.34
N ILE A 40 6.08 -5.21 -20.22
CA ILE A 40 4.63 -5.00 -20.20
C ILE A 40 4.31 -3.58 -20.62
N VAL A 41 4.98 -2.60 -20.01
CA VAL A 41 4.78 -1.18 -20.29
C VAL A 41 5.20 -0.82 -21.72
N ASN A 42 6.26 -1.46 -22.23
CA ASN A 42 6.73 -1.25 -23.61
C ASN A 42 5.96 -2.09 -24.66
N ASN A 43 4.90 -2.81 -24.27
CA ASN A 43 4.06 -3.55 -25.21
C ASN A 43 3.22 -2.56 -26.06
N PRO A 44 3.16 -2.72 -27.40
CA PRO A 44 2.33 -1.85 -28.25
C PRO A 44 0.84 -1.81 -27.86
N ALA A 45 0.30 -2.89 -27.29
CA ALA A 45 -1.08 -2.98 -26.81
C ALA A 45 -1.24 -2.51 -25.35
N PHE A 46 -0.20 -1.93 -24.73
CA PHE A 46 -0.25 -1.51 -23.32
C PHE A 46 -1.37 -0.50 -23.08
N ALA A 47 -1.47 0.53 -23.92
CA ALA A 47 -2.48 1.59 -23.76
C ALA A 47 -3.92 1.11 -23.98
N GLU A 48 -4.13 0.06 -24.76
CA GLU A 48 -5.46 -0.54 -24.97
C GLU A 48 -5.94 -1.29 -23.72
N ASN A 49 -5.02 -1.98 -23.04
CA ASN A 49 -5.33 -2.80 -21.87
C ASN A 49 -5.22 -2.03 -20.54
N HIS A 50 -4.46 -0.92 -20.51
CA HIS A 50 -4.17 -0.15 -19.29
C HIS A 50 -4.44 1.35 -19.52
N PRO A 51 -5.69 1.75 -19.82
CA PRO A 51 -6.01 3.13 -20.16
C PRO A 51 -5.66 4.14 -19.06
N TYR A 52 -5.69 3.74 -17.78
CA TYR A 52 -5.42 4.65 -16.67
C TYR A 52 -3.91 4.90 -16.48
N LEU A 53 -3.09 3.85 -16.51
CA LEU A 53 -1.64 3.96 -16.53
C LEU A 53 -1.15 4.67 -17.80
N ALA A 54 -1.76 4.41 -18.96
CA ALA A 54 -1.44 5.11 -20.20
C ALA A 54 -1.75 6.61 -20.11
N ARG A 55 -2.87 6.99 -19.48
CA ARG A 55 -3.18 8.39 -19.19
C ARG A 55 -2.16 9.02 -18.24
N LEU A 56 -1.75 8.33 -17.17
CA LEU A 56 -0.68 8.79 -16.28
C LEU A 56 0.63 9.06 -17.03
N MET A 57 1.00 8.18 -17.95
CA MET A 57 2.19 8.35 -18.79
C MET A 57 2.06 9.53 -19.76
N ALA A 58 0.86 9.78 -20.29
CA ALA A 58 0.60 10.83 -21.26
C ALA A 58 0.47 12.23 -20.63
N GLU A 59 -0.11 12.33 -19.42
CA GLU A 59 -0.31 13.59 -18.69
C GLU A 59 0.82 13.90 -17.70
N GLY A 60 1.71 12.94 -17.45
CA GLY A 60 2.82 13.05 -16.52
C GLY A 60 4.18 12.79 -17.16
N GLU A 61 5.13 12.38 -16.33
CA GLU A 61 6.48 12.01 -16.75
C GLU A 61 6.65 10.49 -16.64
N TYR A 62 7.27 9.89 -17.66
CA TYR A 62 7.49 8.45 -17.74
C TYR A 62 8.96 8.11 -18.00
N CYS A 63 9.49 7.15 -17.25
CA CYS A 63 10.82 6.59 -17.47
C CYS A 63 10.72 5.18 -18.06
N ALA A 64 11.15 5.02 -19.31
CA ALA A 64 11.04 3.76 -20.04
C ALA A 64 11.89 2.61 -19.47
N ASN A 65 12.93 2.91 -18.70
CA ASN A 65 13.85 1.93 -18.16
C ASN A 65 14.20 2.29 -16.72
N VAL A 66 13.49 1.69 -15.76
CA VAL A 66 13.79 1.82 -14.34
C VAL A 66 14.61 0.60 -13.90
N GLN A 67 15.81 0.86 -13.37
CA GLN A 67 16.65 -0.19 -12.79
C GLN A 67 16.33 -0.35 -11.30
N THR A 68 15.89 -1.54 -10.90
CA THR A 68 15.72 -1.90 -9.49
C THR A 68 17.05 -2.21 -8.80
N VAL A 69 17.01 -2.37 -7.49
CA VAL A 69 18.17 -2.79 -6.68
C VAL A 69 18.48 -4.27 -6.84
N PHE A 70 19.70 -4.67 -6.46
CA PHE A 70 20.07 -6.08 -6.37
C PHE A 70 20.10 -6.56 -4.91
N PRO A 71 19.48 -7.70 -4.57
CA PRO A 71 18.66 -8.56 -5.44
C PRO A 71 17.29 -7.93 -5.75
N SER A 72 16.72 -8.26 -6.91
CA SER A 72 15.41 -7.78 -7.37
C SER A 72 14.26 -8.49 -6.65
N LEU A 73 14.19 -8.30 -5.34
CA LEU A 73 13.17 -8.85 -4.45
C LEU A 73 12.30 -7.71 -3.91
N THR A 74 11.04 -8.01 -3.57
CA THR A 74 10.05 -7.06 -3.08
C THR A 74 10.58 -6.20 -1.93
N TYR A 75 11.08 -6.80 -0.84
CA TYR A 75 11.36 -6.06 0.40
C TYR A 75 12.61 -5.18 0.29
N PRO A 76 13.73 -5.66 -0.30
CA PRO A 76 14.85 -4.79 -0.63
C PRO A 76 14.44 -3.61 -1.54
N SER A 77 13.69 -3.88 -2.61
CA SER A 77 13.28 -2.86 -3.58
C SER A 77 12.38 -1.79 -2.95
N HIS A 78 11.34 -2.19 -2.23
CA HIS A 78 10.40 -1.26 -1.58
C HIS A 78 11.08 -0.45 -0.46
N THR A 79 11.99 -1.07 0.29
CA THR A 79 12.78 -0.35 1.30
C THR A 79 13.70 0.67 0.65
N SER A 80 14.33 0.34 -0.48
CA SER A 80 15.15 1.28 -1.25
C SER A 80 14.32 2.46 -1.77
N MET A 81 13.08 2.23 -2.26
CA MET A 81 12.19 3.32 -2.69
C MET A 81 11.90 4.34 -1.59
N ILE A 82 11.66 3.88 -0.36
CA ILE A 82 11.34 4.78 0.77
C ILE A 82 12.55 5.27 1.55
N THR A 83 13.76 4.80 1.27
CA THR A 83 14.99 5.25 1.96
C THR A 83 15.95 6.02 1.05
N GLY A 84 15.83 5.86 -0.27
CA GLY A 84 16.73 6.47 -1.26
C GLY A 84 18.15 5.89 -1.23
N VAL A 85 18.38 4.75 -0.58
CA VAL A 85 19.68 4.08 -0.50
C VAL A 85 19.57 2.60 -0.89
N MET A 86 20.70 1.95 -1.12
CA MET A 86 20.79 0.54 -1.52
C MET A 86 20.62 -0.43 -0.33
N PRO A 87 20.35 -1.74 -0.59
CA PRO A 87 20.15 -2.75 0.44
C PRO A 87 21.24 -2.90 1.49
N ASP A 88 22.50 -2.72 1.11
CA ASP A 88 23.65 -2.74 2.00
C ASP A 88 23.59 -1.63 3.07
N LYS A 89 23.01 -0.47 2.73
CA LYS A 89 22.87 0.67 3.64
C LYS A 89 21.63 0.58 4.51
N HIS A 90 20.46 0.30 3.94
CA HIS A 90 19.23 0.23 4.74
C HIS A 90 19.07 -1.09 5.51
N GLY A 91 19.81 -2.13 5.14
CA GLY A 91 19.93 -3.39 5.89
C GLY A 91 18.94 -4.49 5.49
N ILE A 92 18.02 -4.23 4.56
CA ILE A 92 17.03 -5.20 4.07
C ILE A 92 17.56 -5.79 2.76
N VAL A 93 18.32 -6.88 2.87
CA VAL A 93 19.06 -7.49 1.73
C VAL A 93 18.35 -8.68 1.08
N ASN A 94 17.23 -9.11 1.64
CA ASN A 94 16.39 -10.20 1.14
C ASN A 94 14.96 -10.01 1.69
N ASN A 95 13.97 -10.76 1.19
CA ASN A 95 12.64 -10.83 1.81
C ASN A 95 12.70 -11.52 3.17
N ARG A 96 13.55 -12.55 3.29
CA ARG A 96 13.77 -13.30 4.53
C ARG A 96 15.20 -13.06 5.04
N PRO A 97 15.41 -12.67 6.31
CA PRO A 97 16.73 -12.60 6.90
C PRO A 97 17.36 -13.99 6.90
N PHE A 98 18.65 -14.06 6.60
CA PHE A 98 19.45 -15.27 6.79
C PHE A 98 20.25 -15.14 8.09
N ILE A 99 20.05 -16.08 9.01
CA ILE A 99 20.83 -16.20 10.24
C ILE A 99 21.63 -17.51 10.13
N PRO A 100 22.98 -17.51 10.17
CA PRO A 100 23.78 -18.71 9.90
C PRO A 100 23.35 -19.97 10.66
N GLU A 101 22.94 -19.81 11.92
CA GLU A 101 22.53 -20.91 12.80
C GLU A 101 21.07 -21.35 12.59
N LYS A 102 20.23 -20.50 11.97
CA LYS A 102 18.78 -20.74 11.81
C LYS A 102 18.33 -20.80 10.34
N ASN A 103 19.25 -20.58 9.40
CA ASN A 103 18.97 -20.35 7.98
C ASN A 103 18.01 -19.14 7.79
N PHE A 104 17.23 -19.13 6.72
CA PHE A 104 16.19 -18.14 6.51
C PHE A 104 15.10 -18.22 7.58
N VAL A 105 14.89 -17.11 8.29
CA VAL A 105 13.81 -16.96 9.27
C VAL A 105 12.59 -16.28 8.64
N ASP A 106 11.63 -15.86 9.48
CA ASP A 106 10.46 -15.11 9.05
C ASP A 106 10.84 -13.83 8.31
N TRP A 107 9.95 -13.36 7.44
CA TRP A 107 10.22 -12.23 6.55
C TRP A 107 10.51 -10.95 7.34
N TYR A 108 11.18 -9.98 6.70
CA TYR A 108 11.36 -8.65 7.28
C TYR A 108 10.03 -7.87 7.34
N TRP A 109 9.17 -8.20 8.30
CA TRP A 109 7.90 -7.50 8.47
C TRP A 109 8.06 -6.12 9.10
N TYR A 110 9.02 -5.97 10.00
CA TYR A 110 9.08 -4.87 10.96
C TYR A 110 10.00 -3.73 10.52
N ALA A 111 9.52 -2.50 10.71
CA ALA A 111 10.23 -1.28 10.34
C ALA A 111 11.52 -1.03 11.16
N ASP A 112 11.62 -1.61 12.36
CA ASP A 112 12.82 -1.54 13.21
C ASP A 112 14.04 -2.25 12.61
N SER A 113 13.83 -3.10 11.60
CA SER A 113 14.88 -3.75 10.84
C SER A 113 15.57 -2.80 9.84
N ILE A 114 14.96 -1.64 9.54
CA ILE A 114 15.51 -0.63 8.64
C ILE A 114 16.50 0.27 9.40
N LYS A 115 17.75 0.32 8.92
CA LYS A 115 18.87 0.98 9.63
C LYS A 115 18.99 2.48 9.40
N VAL A 116 18.16 3.05 8.52
CA VAL A 116 18.25 4.44 8.07
C VAL A 116 16.86 5.09 8.08
N PRO A 117 16.78 6.44 8.17
CA PRO A 117 15.52 7.15 8.04
C PRO A 117 14.81 6.85 6.71
N THR A 118 13.49 6.65 6.77
CA THR A 118 12.60 6.49 5.60
C THR A 118 11.83 7.77 5.31
N LEU A 119 11.17 7.85 4.13
CA LEU A 119 10.19 8.89 3.80
C LEU A 119 9.12 9.03 4.90
N ILE A 120 8.69 7.93 5.51
CA ILE A 120 7.76 7.91 6.64
C ILE A 120 8.36 8.70 7.81
N THR A 121 9.57 8.34 8.25
CA THR A 121 10.22 9.03 9.38
C THR A 121 10.40 10.53 9.11
N LYS A 122 10.74 10.91 7.86
CA LYS A 122 10.91 12.31 7.46
C LYS A 122 9.58 13.07 7.42
N ALA A 123 8.53 12.45 6.92
CA ALA A 123 7.18 13.02 6.92
C ALA A 123 6.71 13.27 8.36
N LYS A 124 6.91 12.30 9.27
CA LYS A 124 6.57 12.43 10.69
C LYS A 124 7.36 13.51 11.41
N GLN A 125 8.66 13.63 11.16
CA GLN A 125 9.48 14.73 11.68
C GLN A 125 8.98 16.12 11.26
N LYS A 126 8.25 16.20 10.14
CA LYS A 126 7.64 17.43 9.63
C LYS A 126 6.18 17.61 10.03
N GLY A 127 5.62 16.70 10.83
CA GLY A 127 4.21 16.74 11.23
C GLY A 127 3.23 16.43 10.09
N LEU A 128 3.70 15.83 8.99
CA LEU A 128 2.87 15.45 7.86
C LEU A 128 2.08 14.18 8.19
N VAL A 129 0.78 14.21 7.86
CA VAL A 129 -0.12 13.05 7.97
C VAL A 129 0.24 11.99 6.93
N THR A 130 0.47 10.75 7.38
CA THR A 130 0.85 9.63 6.50
C THR A 130 -0.19 8.50 6.49
N LEU A 131 -0.40 7.89 5.33
CA LEU A 131 -1.21 6.68 5.14
C LEU A 131 -0.37 5.56 4.52
N GLY A 132 -0.46 4.34 5.04
CA GLY A 132 0.20 3.16 4.49
C GLY A 132 -0.75 1.98 4.42
N VAL A 133 -0.88 1.36 3.25
CA VAL A 133 -1.68 0.15 3.07
C VAL A 133 -0.84 -0.90 2.37
N SER A 134 -0.56 -1.98 3.11
CA SER A 134 0.24 -3.13 2.68
C SER A 134 1.66 -2.80 2.20
N TRP A 135 2.25 -1.68 2.60
CA TRP A 135 3.63 -1.38 2.20
C TRP A 135 4.63 -2.32 2.91
N PRO A 136 5.60 -2.92 2.21
CA PRO A 136 6.56 -3.84 2.82
C PRO A 136 7.41 -3.23 3.93
N VAL A 137 7.78 -4.04 4.93
CA VAL A 137 8.68 -3.66 6.04
C VAL A 137 8.16 -2.46 6.84
N THR A 138 6.84 -2.34 6.99
CA THR A 138 6.20 -1.21 7.72
C THR A 138 5.51 -1.61 9.02
N VAL A 139 5.54 -2.88 9.45
CA VAL A 139 4.96 -3.24 10.76
C VAL A 139 5.68 -2.44 11.85
N GLY A 140 4.90 -1.69 12.63
CA GLY A 140 5.43 -0.79 13.67
C GLY A 140 6.03 0.52 13.17
N ALA A 141 5.95 0.84 11.86
CA ALA A 141 6.34 2.15 11.35
C ALA A 141 5.50 3.26 11.99
N GLU A 142 6.07 4.45 12.12
CA GLU A 142 5.42 5.60 12.76
C GLU A 142 4.36 6.28 11.86
N MET A 143 3.56 5.52 11.14
CA MET A 143 2.53 6.07 10.26
C MET A 143 1.27 6.49 11.04
N ASP A 144 0.60 7.57 10.65
CA ASP A 144 -0.67 7.98 11.28
C ASP A 144 -1.81 6.99 11.01
N TRP A 145 -1.91 6.53 9.76
CA TRP A 145 -2.89 5.57 9.30
C TRP A 145 -2.15 4.41 8.63
N MET A 146 -2.34 3.19 9.11
CA MET A 146 -1.61 2.03 8.63
C MET A 146 -2.42 0.75 8.70
N LEU A 147 -2.47 0.03 7.60
CA LEU A 147 -2.75 -1.40 7.57
C LEU A 147 -1.49 -2.10 7.05
N PRO A 148 -0.72 -2.79 7.91
CA PRO A 148 0.59 -3.30 7.49
C PRO A 148 0.47 -4.53 6.60
N GLU A 149 1.49 -4.76 5.79
CA GLU A 149 1.70 -6.06 5.18
C GLU A 149 2.30 -7.01 6.21
N ILE A 150 1.55 -8.05 6.54
CA ILE A 150 2.02 -9.15 7.39
C ILE A 150 1.27 -10.42 7.01
N LYS A 151 1.92 -11.58 7.14
CA LYS A 151 1.30 -12.89 6.94
C LYS A 151 1.55 -13.76 8.16
N SER A 152 0.50 -14.40 8.66
CA SER A 152 0.65 -15.40 9.71
C SER A 152 1.36 -16.64 9.15
N VAL A 153 2.36 -17.12 9.88
CA VAL A 153 3.10 -18.36 9.59
C VAL A 153 2.72 -19.49 10.55
N THR A 154 1.70 -19.29 11.38
CA THR A 154 1.22 -20.27 12.37
C THR A 154 -0.30 -20.38 12.31
N ASP A 155 -0.83 -21.51 12.74
CA ASP A 155 -2.29 -21.72 12.81
C ASP A 155 -2.94 -21.06 14.04
N THR A 156 -2.15 -20.38 14.88
CA THR A 156 -2.63 -19.78 16.15
C THR A 156 -3.34 -18.44 15.96
N ILE A 157 -3.11 -17.78 14.83
CA ILE A 157 -3.70 -16.48 14.51
C ILE A 157 -3.91 -16.35 13.00
N SER A 158 -5.06 -15.81 12.60
CA SER A 158 -5.31 -15.51 11.19
C SER A 158 -4.45 -14.32 10.73
N THR A 159 -4.13 -14.25 9.44
CA THR A 159 -3.41 -13.10 8.88
C THR A 159 -4.16 -11.79 9.12
N VAL A 160 -5.49 -11.78 8.99
CA VAL A 160 -6.31 -10.61 9.26
C VAL A 160 -6.25 -10.17 10.73
N ASP A 161 -6.32 -11.11 11.68
CA ASP A 161 -6.21 -10.77 13.10
C ASP A 161 -4.80 -10.31 13.48
N LEU A 162 -3.78 -10.86 12.82
CA LEU A 162 -2.40 -10.41 12.99
C LEU A 162 -2.21 -8.99 12.45
N ALA A 163 -2.74 -8.69 11.26
CA ALA A 163 -2.75 -7.33 10.71
C ALA A 163 -3.51 -6.36 11.62
N ARG A 164 -4.66 -6.76 12.17
CA ARG A 164 -5.45 -5.97 13.14
C ARG A 164 -4.65 -5.61 14.38
N LYS A 165 -3.83 -6.52 14.91
CA LYS A 165 -2.97 -6.24 16.09
C LYS A 165 -1.90 -5.17 15.82
N HIS A 166 -1.61 -4.90 14.55
CA HIS A 166 -0.57 -3.97 14.12
C HIS A 166 -1.12 -2.81 13.29
N ASP A 167 -2.45 -2.67 13.17
CA ASP A 167 -3.06 -1.54 12.48
C ASP A 167 -2.87 -0.24 13.27
N ARG A 168 -2.95 0.89 12.57
CA ARG A 168 -2.75 2.20 13.18
C ARG A 168 -3.72 3.24 12.62
N PRO A 169 -4.32 4.09 13.49
CA PRO A 169 -4.43 3.90 14.93
C PRO A 169 -5.18 2.59 15.25
N GLU A 170 -5.10 2.13 16.49
CA GLU A 170 -5.77 0.89 16.92
C GLU A 170 -7.23 0.89 16.45
N THR A 171 -7.69 -0.23 15.89
CA THR A 171 -9.03 -0.41 15.30
C THR A 171 -9.24 0.25 13.92
N PHE A 172 -8.18 0.68 13.24
CA PHE A 172 -8.28 1.23 11.89
C PHE A 172 -9.06 0.32 10.92
N LEU A 173 -8.75 -0.98 10.91
CA LEU A 173 -9.43 -1.97 10.07
C LEU A 173 -10.90 -2.16 10.47
N GLU A 174 -11.19 -2.20 11.77
CA GLU A 174 -12.57 -2.34 12.27
C GLU A 174 -13.42 -1.11 11.96
N SER A 175 -12.78 0.07 11.97
CA SER A 175 -13.44 1.29 11.56
C SER A 175 -13.85 1.20 10.08
N ALA A 176 -13.02 0.62 9.21
CA ALA A 176 -13.33 0.41 7.79
C ALA A 176 -14.47 -0.62 7.61
N LYS A 177 -14.48 -1.71 8.40
CA LYS A 177 -15.57 -2.70 8.45
C LYS A 177 -16.92 -2.08 8.75
N ILE A 178 -17.00 -1.25 9.80
CA ILE A 178 -18.25 -0.59 10.21
C ILE A 178 -18.79 0.32 9.09
N ARG A 179 -17.92 0.82 8.21
CA ARG A 179 -18.30 1.64 7.05
C ARG A 179 -18.61 0.82 5.80
N GLY A 180 -18.60 -0.51 5.89
CA GLY A 180 -18.89 -1.43 4.79
C GLY A 180 -17.73 -1.64 3.81
N ALA A 181 -16.52 -1.21 4.13
CA ALA A 181 -15.33 -1.35 3.27
C ALA A 181 -14.59 -2.68 3.46
N VAL A 182 -15.16 -3.63 4.20
CA VAL A 182 -14.53 -4.94 4.48
C VAL A 182 -15.64 -5.99 4.64
N PRO A 183 -15.55 -7.16 3.96
CA PRO A 183 -16.48 -8.27 4.14
C PRO A 183 -16.53 -8.81 5.58
N GLU A 184 -17.65 -9.39 6.00
CA GLU A 184 -17.85 -9.91 7.37
C GLU A 184 -16.98 -11.14 7.69
N ASP A 185 -16.49 -11.86 6.68
CA ASP A 185 -15.83 -13.16 6.82
C ASP A 185 -14.63 -13.40 5.88
N GLY A 186 -13.55 -13.96 6.45
CA GLY A 186 -12.43 -14.57 5.71
C GLY A 186 -11.07 -13.87 5.82
N ASN A 187 -10.02 -14.62 5.43
CA ASN A 187 -8.75 -14.04 5.00
C ASN A 187 -8.86 -13.86 3.48
N PRO A 188 -9.13 -12.65 2.97
CA PRO A 188 -9.24 -12.45 1.54
C PRO A 188 -7.88 -12.79 0.89
N SER A 189 -7.96 -13.48 -0.23
CA SER A 189 -6.83 -13.91 -1.03
C SER A 189 -7.07 -13.54 -2.48
N GLY A 190 -6.02 -13.57 -3.27
CA GLY A 190 -6.13 -13.24 -4.68
C GLY A 190 -6.53 -11.78 -4.91
N TYR A 191 -7.22 -11.55 -6.03
CA TYR A 191 -7.87 -10.27 -6.36
C TYR A 191 -8.74 -9.66 -5.24
N ASN A 192 -9.44 -10.49 -4.46
CA ASN A 192 -10.30 -9.99 -3.38
C ASN A 192 -9.48 -9.34 -2.25
N ARG A 193 -8.22 -9.75 -2.07
CA ARG A 193 -7.31 -9.11 -1.11
C ARG A 193 -6.97 -7.71 -1.56
N ASP A 194 -6.53 -7.54 -2.80
CA ASP A 194 -6.12 -6.22 -3.31
C ASP A 194 -7.32 -5.29 -3.49
N LEU A 195 -8.50 -5.82 -3.85
CA LEU A 195 -9.75 -5.04 -3.82
C LEU A 195 -10.07 -4.55 -2.40
N LEU A 196 -9.98 -5.41 -1.39
CA LEU A 196 -10.20 -5.00 -0.01
C LEU A 196 -9.21 -3.91 0.44
N LEU A 197 -7.92 -4.10 0.17
CA LEU A 197 -6.90 -3.13 0.52
C LEU A 197 -7.14 -1.80 -0.19
N HIS A 198 -7.59 -1.83 -1.44
CA HIS A 198 -7.99 -0.66 -2.20
C HIS A 198 -9.15 0.09 -1.54
N GLU A 199 -10.21 -0.60 -1.13
CA GLU A 199 -11.35 0.00 -0.45
C GLU A 199 -10.94 0.66 0.88
N ILE A 200 -10.08 0.00 1.66
CA ILE A 200 -9.52 0.55 2.90
C ILE A 200 -8.64 1.78 2.62
N PHE A 201 -7.81 1.71 1.57
CA PHE A 201 -6.99 2.82 1.12
C PHE A 201 -7.85 4.03 0.76
N MET A 202 -8.88 3.84 -0.08
CA MET A 202 -9.76 4.92 -0.55
C MET A 202 -10.58 5.53 0.58
N ASP A 203 -11.13 4.71 1.49
CA ASP A 203 -11.85 5.20 2.67
C ASP A 203 -10.95 6.07 3.57
N ALA A 204 -9.72 5.63 3.82
CA ALA A 204 -8.77 6.39 4.62
C ALA A 204 -8.27 7.65 3.89
N PHE A 205 -7.93 7.53 2.62
CA PHE A 205 -7.45 8.63 1.79
C PHE A 205 -8.50 9.76 1.74
N PHE A 206 -9.76 9.41 1.47
CA PHE A 206 -10.88 10.35 1.43
C PHE A 206 -11.10 11.07 2.78
N ARG A 207 -11.11 10.32 3.89
CA ARG A 207 -11.45 10.92 5.19
C ARG A 207 -10.30 11.69 5.82
N LYS A 208 -9.07 11.32 5.50
CA LYS A 208 -7.88 11.77 6.24
C LYS A 208 -7.00 12.74 5.46
N ALA A 209 -7.22 12.86 4.15
CA ALA A 209 -6.46 13.74 3.27
C ALA A 209 -4.94 13.69 3.57
N PRO A 210 -4.31 12.51 3.59
CA PRO A 210 -2.89 12.37 3.95
C PRO A 210 -1.98 13.13 2.98
N HIS A 211 -0.84 13.60 3.49
CA HIS A 211 0.20 14.25 2.70
C HIS A 211 1.09 13.24 1.99
N LEU A 212 1.34 12.08 2.61
CA LEU A 212 2.11 10.97 2.04
C LEU A 212 1.29 9.69 2.16
N SER A 213 1.01 9.05 1.03
CA SER A 213 0.33 7.77 0.97
C SER A 213 1.23 6.72 0.32
N LEU A 214 1.38 5.57 0.96
CA LEU A 214 2.12 4.42 0.46
C LEU A 214 1.14 3.26 0.22
N TYR A 215 1.00 2.82 -1.02
CA TYR A 215 0.05 1.78 -1.39
C TYR A 215 0.72 0.71 -2.24
N HIS A 216 0.61 -0.55 -1.83
CA HIS A 216 1.25 -1.69 -2.48
C HIS A 216 0.21 -2.74 -2.85
N MET A 217 0.20 -3.14 -4.12
CA MET A 217 -0.65 -4.16 -4.71
C MET A 217 0.21 -5.34 -5.17
N ILE A 218 -0.20 -6.57 -4.88
CA ILE A 218 0.71 -7.74 -4.96
C ILE A 218 0.26 -8.83 -5.92
N GLU A 219 -1.03 -8.89 -6.28
CA GLU A 219 -1.58 -10.03 -7.00
C GLU A 219 -0.88 -10.27 -8.35
N THR A 220 -0.42 -9.20 -8.99
CA THR A 220 0.34 -9.26 -10.24
C THR A 220 1.63 -10.07 -10.10
N ASP A 221 2.34 -10.00 -8.98
CA ASP A 221 3.55 -10.81 -8.76
C ASP A 221 3.19 -12.28 -8.45
N LEU A 222 2.16 -12.51 -7.63
CA LEU A 222 1.69 -13.86 -7.27
C LEU A 222 1.25 -14.65 -8.51
N ILE A 223 0.43 -14.03 -9.37
CA ILE A 223 -0.03 -14.64 -10.62
C ILE A 223 1.14 -14.92 -11.56
N GLN A 224 2.12 -14.02 -11.64
CA GLN A 224 3.32 -14.26 -12.45
C GLN A 224 4.15 -15.43 -11.93
N HIS A 225 4.21 -15.63 -10.60
CA HIS A 225 4.87 -16.78 -9.99
C HIS A 225 4.16 -18.11 -10.29
N GLU A 226 2.82 -18.10 -10.32
CA GLU A 226 2.02 -19.31 -10.52
C GLU A 226 1.89 -19.70 -12.00
N PHE A 227 1.58 -18.74 -12.87
CA PHE A 227 1.24 -18.99 -14.28
C PHE A 227 2.33 -18.55 -15.26
N GLY A 228 3.33 -17.79 -14.78
CA GLY A 228 4.39 -17.22 -15.60
C GLY A 228 3.98 -15.89 -16.22
N GLY A 229 4.89 -14.91 -16.25
CA GLY A 229 4.51 -13.55 -16.61
C GLY A 229 4.32 -13.22 -18.09
N LYS A 230 3.99 -14.22 -18.92
CA LYS A 230 3.44 -14.02 -20.28
C LYS A 230 2.06 -14.68 -20.44
N SER A 231 1.52 -15.24 -19.36
CA SER A 231 0.21 -15.91 -19.37
C SER A 231 -0.92 -14.89 -19.53
N ASP A 232 -2.11 -15.38 -19.85
CA ASP A 232 -3.30 -14.53 -19.94
C ASP A 232 -3.77 -14.10 -18.54
N GLU A 233 -3.60 -14.95 -17.53
CA GLU A 233 -3.88 -14.61 -16.12
C GLU A 233 -3.02 -13.43 -15.66
N ALA A 234 -1.74 -13.38 -16.05
CA ALA A 234 -0.88 -12.25 -15.73
C ALA A 234 -1.39 -10.96 -16.38
N LYS A 235 -1.88 -11.02 -17.63
CA LYS A 235 -2.45 -9.85 -18.31
C LYS A 235 -3.71 -9.36 -17.60
N ASP A 236 -4.62 -10.28 -17.26
CA ASP A 236 -5.84 -9.96 -16.52
C ASP A 236 -5.50 -9.32 -15.16
N ALA A 237 -4.43 -9.78 -14.51
CA ALA A 237 -3.98 -9.20 -13.24
C ALA A 237 -3.54 -7.74 -13.38
N PHE A 238 -2.78 -7.40 -14.42
CA PHE A 238 -2.37 -6.01 -14.66
C PHE A 238 -3.55 -5.11 -15.07
N MET A 239 -4.50 -5.63 -15.86
CA MET A 239 -5.73 -4.91 -16.19
C MET A 239 -6.58 -4.62 -14.93
N PHE A 240 -6.64 -5.59 -14.01
CA PHE A 240 -7.27 -5.38 -12.71
C PHE A 240 -6.56 -4.27 -11.91
N MET A 241 -5.23 -4.29 -11.81
CA MET A 241 -4.49 -3.23 -11.09
C MET A 241 -4.63 -1.86 -11.73
N ASP A 242 -4.67 -1.78 -13.07
CA ASP A 242 -4.97 -0.54 -13.79
C ASP A 242 -6.34 0.01 -13.41
N SER A 243 -7.35 -0.84 -13.23
CA SER A 243 -8.69 -0.42 -12.80
C SER A 243 -8.70 0.18 -11.37
N LEU A 244 -7.88 -0.36 -10.46
CA LEU A 244 -7.73 0.18 -9.10
C LEU A 244 -7.05 1.55 -9.13
N VAL A 245 -6.00 1.71 -9.94
CA VAL A 245 -5.38 3.02 -10.21
C VAL A 245 -6.41 3.98 -10.79
N GLY A 246 -7.21 3.54 -11.77
CA GLY A 246 -8.28 4.33 -12.38
C GLY A 246 -9.31 4.83 -11.37
N ASN A 247 -9.66 4.02 -10.37
CA ASN A 247 -10.56 4.46 -9.30
C ASN A 247 -9.96 5.60 -8.44
N ILE A 248 -8.65 5.58 -8.18
CA ILE A 248 -7.95 6.70 -7.51
C ILE A 248 -8.01 7.94 -8.40
N MET A 249 -7.71 7.80 -9.69
CA MET A 249 -7.70 8.92 -10.64
C MET A 249 -9.08 9.56 -10.77
N ALA A 250 -10.14 8.76 -10.89
CA ALA A 250 -11.51 9.23 -10.95
C ALA A 250 -11.89 10.05 -9.71
N PHE A 251 -11.53 9.55 -8.51
CA PHE A 251 -11.74 10.29 -7.26
C PHE A 251 -11.00 11.64 -7.28
N LEU A 252 -9.76 11.68 -7.76
CA LEU A 252 -8.98 12.94 -7.83
C LEU A 252 -9.60 13.93 -8.83
N ASP A 253 -10.03 13.47 -10.00
CA ASP A 253 -10.66 14.30 -11.03
C ASP A 253 -12.00 14.88 -10.54
N GLU A 254 -12.87 14.04 -9.98
CA GLU A 254 -14.20 14.44 -9.48
C GLU A 254 -14.12 15.49 -8.37
N ASN A 255 -13.08 15.41 -7.53
CA ASN A 255 -12.84 16.34 -6.44
C ASN A 255 -11.91 17.50 -6.80
N LYS A 256 -11.45 17.59 -8.05
CA LYS A 256 -10.51 18.62 -8.55
C LYS A 256 -9.22 18.69 -7.72
N LEU A 257 -8.72 17.52 -7.33
CA LEU A 257 -7.50 17.35 -6.53
C LEU A 257 -6.26 17.08 -7.39
N TRP A 258 -6.45 16.99 -8.70
CA TRP A 258 -5.40 16.85 -9.68
C TRP A 258 -5.65 17.87 -10.79
N GLU A 259 -4.72 18.80 -10.95
CA GLU A 259 -4.64 19.60 -12.16
C GLU A 259 -4.04 18.72 -13.25
N SER A 260 -4.89 18.13 -14.10
CA SER A 260 -4.39 17.50 -15.33
C SER A 260 -3.65 18.56 -16.13
N TYR A 261 -2.44 18.24 -16.58
CA TYR A 261 -1.67 19.12 -17.44
C TYR A 261 -2.52 19.39 -18.69
N ARG A 262 -3.09 20.60 -18.78
CA ARG A 262 -3.74 21.06 -20.01
C ARG A 262 -2.65 21.68 -20.87
N PRO A 263 -2.19 21.01 -21.96
CA PRO A 263 -1.30 21.64 -22.92
C PRO A 263 -1.94 22.87 -23.57
#